data_AF-A0AAN8Q3F7-F1
#
_entry.id   AF-A0AAN8Q3F7-F1
#
_cell.length_a   1.000
_cell.length_b   1.000
_cell.length_c   1.000
_cell.angle_alpha   90.00
_cell.angle_beta   90.00
_cell.angle_gamma   90.00
#
_symmetry.space_group_name_H-M   'P 1'
#
loop_
_entity.id
_entity.type
_entity.pdbx_description
1 polymer ?
#
loop_
_entity_poly.entity_id
_entity_poly.type
_entity_poly.pdbx_seq_one_letter_code
_entity_poly.pdbx_strand_id
1 'polypeptide(L)'
;MDRAIKVCKRVVSAFSYIWKKKRQLKKVQTDLDLPTHSLITSCDTRSGSTQKMITRFFEQENAIKQVLLLDRKGSSLQPSWQDLNVVEAVNKAVEPIIYFTDALSGENHVNISMMMPVLQLLNDDILAPKPDDVALTIEIKSKILNYLNDKYSDEKSTTRSLLDIASFLDPWFKNKFLYSAEDESTQIKISGELIE
;
A
#
# COMPACT_ATOMS: atom_id res chain seq x y z
N MET A 1 -15.35 2.20 4.56
CA MET A 1 -14.07 1.45 4.61
C MET A 1 -13.95 0.58 5.86
N ASP A 2 -13.92 1.15 7.07
CA ASP A 2 -13.67 0.41 8.33
C ASP A 2 -14.62 -0.80 8.56
N ARG A 3 -15.92 -0.62 8.34
CA ARG A 3 -16.90 -1.72 8.41
C ARG A 3 -16.51 -2.91 7.51
N ALA A 4 -16.19 -2.66 6.25
CA ALA A 4 -15.92 -3.71 5.27
C ALA A 4 -14.64 -4.49 5.62
N ILE A 5 -13.61 -3.79 6.09
CA ILE A 5 -12.37 -4.40 6.61
C ILE A 5 -12.68 -5.24 7.84
N LYS A 6 -13.47 -4.74 8.79
CA LYS A 6 -13.91 -5.50 9.99
C LYS A 6 -14.67 -6.77 9.62
N VAL A 7 -15.52 -6.73 8.59
CA VAL A 7 -16.23 -7.92 8.09
C VAL A 7 -15.23 -8.96 7.60
N CYS A 8 -14.25 -8.57 6.77
CA CYS A 8 -13.20 -9.47 6.29
C CYS A 8 -12.38 -10.06 7.45
N LYS A 9 -11.97 -9.24 8.44
CA LYS A 9 -11.27 -9.70 9.65
C LYS A 9 -12.08 -10.77 10.40
N ARG A 10 -13.40 -10.61 10.52
CA ARG A 10 -14.27 -11.61 11.17
C ARG A 10 -14.36 -12.92 10.39
N VAL A 11 -14.47 -12.85 9.06
CA VAL A 11 -14.45 -14.05 8.20
C VAL A 11 -13.14 -14.80 8.42
N VAL A 12 -12.02 -14.13 8.20
CA VAL A 12 -10.68 -14.71 8.36
C VAL A 12 -10.49 -15.31 9.76
N SER A 13 -10.94 -14.61 10.80
CA SER A 13 -10.88 -15.10 12.18
C SER A 13 -11.69 -16.38 12.37
N ALA A 14 -12.91 -16.47 11.84
CA ALA A 14 -13.72 -17.69 11.96
C ALA A 14 -13.04 -18.91 11.32
N PHE A 15 -12.41 -18.73 10.16
CA PHE A 15 -11.61 -19.78 9.54
C PHE A 15 -10.29 -20.04 10.27
N SER A 16 -9.75 -19.08 11.03
CA SER A 16 -8.52 -19.26 11.79
C SER A 16 -8.73 -19.98 13.11
N TYR A 17 -9.84 -19.76 13.79
CA TYR A 17 -10.10 -20.34 15.12
C TYR A 17 -10.95 -21.62 15.08
N ILE A 18 -11.77 -21.82 14.05
CA ILE A 18 -12.67 -22.98 13.98
C ILE A 18 -12.02 -24.09 13.13
N TRP A 19 -11.56 -25.15 13.78
CA TRP A 19 -10.89 -26.28 13.13
C TRP A 19 -11.73 -26.90 11.99
N LYS A 20 -13.05 -27.00 12.18
CA LYS A 20 -13.97 -27.54 11.17
C LYS A 20 -13.97 -26.69 9.90
N LYS A 21 -13.95 -25.36 10.02
CA LYS A 21 -13.88 -24.44 8.87
C LYS A 21 -12.51 -24.52 8.19
N LYS A 22 -11.41 -24.66 8.92
CA LYS A 22 -10.08 -24.91 8.32
C LYS A 22 -10.07 -26.16 7.45
N ARG A 23 -10.58 -27.27 7.99
CA ARG A 23 -10.64 -28.54 7.28
C ARG A 23 -11.53 -28.47 6.04
N GLN A 24 -12.68 -27.82 6.16
CA GLN A 24 -13.60 -27.60 5.04
C GLN A 24 -12.98 -26.70 3.97
N LEU A 25 -12.30 -25.62 4.36
CA LEU A 25 -11.60 -24.73 3.43
C LEU A 25 -10.57 -25.50 2.62
N LYS A 26 -9.71 -26.31 3.26
CA LYS A 26 -8.72 -27.12 2.55
C LYS A 26 -9.35 -28.11 1.57
N LYS A 27 -10.47 -28.73 1.95
CA LYS A 27 -11.21 -29.63 1.08
C LYS A 27 -11.75 -28.88 -0.15
N VAL A 28 -12.45 -27.77 0.08
CA VAL A 28 -13.03 -26.96 -1.00
C VAL A 28 -11.95 -26.35 -1.91
N GLN A 29 -10.81 -25.93 -1.37
CA GLN A 29 -9.66 -25.50 -2.16
C GLN A 29 -9.21 -26.59 -3.13
N THR A 30 -9.13 -27.84 -2.66
CA THR A 30 -8.76 -28.99 -3.51
C THR A 30 -9.85 -29.26 -4.56
N ASP A 31 -11.12 -29.21 -4.16
CA ASP A 31 -12.27 -29.45 -5.05
C ASP A 31 -12.39 -28.37 -6.16
N LEU A 32 -11.91 -27.15 -5.90
CA LEU A 32 -11.91 -26.00 -6.83
C LEU A 32 -10.58 -25.81 -7.58
N ASP A 33 -9.60 -26.70 -7.39
CA ASP A 33 -8.24 -26.58 -7.94
C ASP A 33 -7.55 -25.25 -7.58
N LEU A 34 -7.79 -24.76 -6.36
CA LEU A 34 -7.16 -23.56 -5.82
C LEU A 34 -5.92 -23.93 -4.99
N PRO A 35 -4.92 -23.03 -4.90
CA PRO A 35 -3.80 -23.19 -3.98
C PRO A 35 -4.29 -23.42 -2.54
N THR A 36 -3.79 -24.48 -1.88
CA THR A 36 -4.24 -24.84 -0.52
C THR A 36 -3.54 -23.99 0.53
N HIS A 37 -4.02 -22.76 0.72
CA HIS A 37 -3.45 -21.80 1.67
C HIS A 37 -4.35 -21.56 2.88
N SER A 38 -3.76 -21.43 4.07
CA SER A 38 -4.47 -20.90 5.22
C SER A 38 -4.71 -19.40 5.05
N LEU A 39 -5.86 -18.90 5.54
CA LEU A 39 -6.10 -17.46 5.59
C LEU A 39 -5.13 -16.78 6.56
N ILE A 40 -4.77 -15.52 6.25
CA ILE A 40 -3.82 -14.73 7.02
C ILE A 40 -4.56 -13.75 7.91
N THR A 41 -4.39 -13.82 9.23
CA THR A 41 -4.95 -12.83 10.16
C THR A 41 -4.17 -11.52 10.11
N SER A 42 -4.87 -10.39 10.04
CA SER A 42 -4.25 -9.06 10.21
C SER A 42 -3.74 -8.86 11.63
N CYS A 43 -2.69 -8.07 11.80
CA CYS A 43 -2.13 -7.66 13.08
C CYS A 43 -1.99 -6.14 13.09
N ASP A 44 -2.71 -5.44 13.96
CA ASP A 44 -2.82 -3.98 13.90
C ASP A 44 -1.49 -3.25 14.14
N THR A 45 -0.52 -3.90 14.81
CA THR A 45 0.82 -3.35 15.05
C THR A 45 1.83 -3.65 13.95
N ARG A 46 1.49 -4.52 12.98
CA ARG A 46 2.40 -4.88 11.87
C ARG A 46 1.93 -4.23 10.58
N SER A 47 2.72 -3.30 10.06
CA SER A 47 2.49 -2.64 8.76
C SER A 47 2.26 -3.66 7.64
N GLY A 48 1.34 -3.37 6.74
CA GLY A 48 0.98 -4.23 5.60
C GLY A 48 0.25 -5.53 5.94
N SER A 49 0.06 -5.90 7.22
CA SER A 49 -0.60 -7.16 7.59
C SER A 49 -2.06 -7.23 7.14
N THR A 50 -2.79 -6.11 7.17
CA THR A 50 -4.16 -6.00 6.70
C THR A 50 -4.25 -6.16 5.17
N GLN A 51 -3.30 -5.59 4.42
CA GLN A 51 -3.22 -5.74 2.97
C GLN A 51 -2.93 -7.21 2.59
N LYS A 52 -1.99 -7.86 3.28
CA LYS A 52 -1.70 -9.30 3.09
C LYS A 52 -2.91 -10.19 3.41
N MET A 53 -3.67 -9.86 4.45
CA MET A 53 -4.94 -10.53 4.76
C MET A 53 -5.94 -10.38 3.62
N ILE A 54 -6.15 -9.16 3.11
CA ILE A 54 -7.11 -8.87 2.05
C ILE A 54 -6.72 -9.60 0.75
N THR A 55 -5.45 -9.57 0.37
CA THR A 55 -4.95 -10.28 -0.82
C THR A 55 -5.21 -11.77 -0.72
N ARG A 56 -4.88 -12.41 0.42
CA ARG A 56 -5.19 -13.83 0.64
C ARG A 56 -6.69 -14.12 0.66
N PHE A 57 -7.48 -13.19 1.19
CA PHE A 57 -8.92 -13.31 1.22
C PHE A 57 -9.51 -13.39 -0.19
N PHE A 58 -9.08 -12.49 -1.10
CA PHE A 58 -9.55 -12.52 -2.49
C PHE A 58 -9.06 -13.73 -3.28
N GLU A 59 -7.80 -14.15 -3.08
CA GLU A 59 -7.28 -15.39 -3.68
C GLU A 59 -8.16 -16.62 -3.33
N GLN A 60 -8.73 -16.62 -2.13
CA GLN A 60 -9.49 -17.75 -1.58
C GLN A 60 -11.00 -17.49 -1.55
N GLU A 61 -11.48 -16.42 -2.20
CA GLU A 61 -12.85 -15.92 -2.05
C GLU A 61 -13.89 -16.98 -2.42
N ASN A 62 -13.69 -17.69 -3.53
CA ASN A 62 -14.62 -18.72 -4.00
C ASN A 62 -14.72 -19.88 -3.00
N ALA A 63 -13.58 -20.34 -2.48
CA ALA A 63 -13.57 -21.40 -1.46
C ALA A 63 -14.21 -20.94 -0.15
N ILE A 64 -13.95 -19.70 0.28
CA ILE A 64 -14.58 -19.10 1.46
C ILE A 64 -16.09 -19.05 1.28
N LYS A 65 -16.59 -18.51 0.16
CA LYS A 65 -18.03 -18.43 -0.15
C LYS A 65 -18.68 -19.80 -0.09
N GLN A 66 -18.11 -20.80 -0.75
CA GLN A 66 -18.68 -22.16 -0.76
C GLN A 66 -18.73 -22.78 0.63
N VAL A 67 -17.68 -22.64 1.46
CA VAL A 67 -17.71 -23.12 2.85
C VAL A 67 -18.76 -22.38 3.68
N LEU A 68 -18.93 -21.06 3.48
CA LEU A 68 -19.94 -20.28 4.21
C LEU A 68 -21.36 -20.62 3.78
N LEU A 69 -21.61 -20.90 2.49
CA LEU A 69 -22.92 -21.33 1.99
C LEU A 69 -23.36 -22.68 2.56
N LEU A 70 -22.41 -23.60 2.78
CA LEU A 70 -22.67 -24.92 3.36
C LEU A 70 -22.86 -24.89 4.89
N ASP A 71 -22.56 -23.77 5.55
CA ASP A 71 -22.74 -23.60 6.98
C ASP A 71 -24.01 -22.81 7.29
N ARG A 72 -24.94 -23.40 8.06
CA ARG A 72 -26.18 -22.72 8.49
C ARG A 72 -25.91 -21.39 9.21
N LYS A 73 -24.76 -21.27 9.91
CA LYS A 73 -24.34 -20.03 10.58
C LYS A 73 -23.41 -19.16 9.72
N GLY A 74 -23.07 -19.59 8.50
CA GLY A 74 -22.14 -18.90 7.61
C GLY A 74 -22.75 -17.69 6.90
N SER A 75 -24.07 -17.67 6.71
CA SER A 75 -24.79 -16.58 6.04
C SER A 75 -24.57 -15.21 6.70
N SER A 76 -24.54 -15.13 8.03
CA SER A 76 -24.30 -13.87 8.75
C SER A 76 -22.85 -13.38 8.69
N LEU A 77 -21.92 -14.24 8.26
CA LEU A 77 -20.51 -13.92 8.15
C LEU A 77 -20.13 -13.48 6.73
N GLN A 78 -20.99 -13.71 5.74
CA GLN A 78 -20.69 -13.43 4.34
C GLN A 78 -20.62 -11.91 4.10
N PRO A 79 -19.50 -11.39 3.56
CA PRO A 79 -19.43 -10.00 3.14
C PRO A 79 -20.43 -9.70 2.03
N SER A 80 -21.04 -8.51 2.07
CA SER A 80 -21.87 -8.04 0.96
C SER A 80 -21.00 -7.72 -0.26
N TRP A 81 -21.61 -7.66 -1.44
CA TRP A 81 -20.89 -7.23 -2.66
C TRP A 81 -20.32 -5.81 -2.51
N GLN A 82 -21.04 -4.92 -1.80
CA GLN A 82 -20.54 -3.59 -1.49
C GLN A 82 -19.33 -3.62 -0.55
N ASP A 83 -19.31 -4.52 0.45
CA ASP A 83 -18.14 -4.69 1.32
C ASP A 83 -16.93 -5.17 0.51
N LEU A 84 -17.13 -6.11 -0.42
CA LEU A 84 -16.07 -6.62 -1.29
C LEU A 84 -15.48 -5.53 -2.19
N ASN A 85 -16.34 -4.75 -2.88
CA ASN A 85 -15.87 -3.65 -3.72
C ASN A 85 -15.07 -2.61 -2.94
N VAL A 86 -15.51 -2.26 -1.73
CA VAL A 86 -14.78 -1.32 -0.86
C VAL A 86 -13.42 -1.87 -0.48
N VAL A 87 -13.33 -3.16 -0.12
CA VAL A 87 -12.07 -3.79 0.29
C VAL A 87 -11.12 -3.97 -0.89
N GLU A 88 -11.64 -4.29 -2.08
CA GLU A 88 -10.86 -4.36 -3.33
C GLU A 88 -10.29 -2.98 -3.70
N ALA A 89 -11.13 -1.93 -3.66
CA ALA A 89 -10.71 -0.56 -3.96
C ALA A 89 -9.62 -0.07 -3.00
N VAL A 90 -9.74 -0.39 -1.70
CA VAL A 90 -8.70 -0.12 -0.69
C VAL A 90 -7.44 -0.91 -0.99
N ASN A 91 -7.53 -2.20 -1.34
CA ASN A 91 -6.37 -3.01 -1.67
C ASN A 91 -5.60 -2.43 -2.86
N LYS A 92 -6.31 -2.10 -3.94
CA LYS A 92 -5.73 -1.49 -5.16
C LYS A 92 -5.01 -0.17 -4.87
N ALA A 93 -5.53 0.64 -3.94
CA ALA A 93 -4.89 1.90 -3.58
C ALA A 93 -3.63 1.71 -2.72
N VAL A 94 -3.64 0.75 -1.79
CA VAL A 94 -2.62 0.61 -0.75
C VAL A 94 -1.51 -0.38 -1.13
N GLU A 95 -1.82 -1.40 -1.93
CA GLU A 95 -0.87 -2.44 -2.36
C GLU A 95 0.42 -1.89 -2.98
N PRO A 96 0.39 -0.90 -3.91
CA PRO A 96 1.61 -0.37 -4.49
C PRO A 96 2.54 0.27 -3.45
N ILE A 97 1.97 0.94 -2.44
CA ILE A 97 2.73 1.55 -1.34
C ILE A 97 3.34 0.48 -0.46
N ILE A 98 2.57 -0.55 -0.09
CA ILE A 98 3.08 -1.63 0.74
C ILE A 98 4.24 -2.32 0.03
N TYR A 99 4.09 -2.68 -1.25
CA TYR A 99 5.17 -3.26 -2.05
C TYR A 99 6.40 -2.34 -2.09
N PHE A 100 6.18 -1.06 -2.38
CA PHE A 100 7.25 -0.07 -2.42
C PHE A 100 8.00 0.04 -1.08
N THR A 101 7.27 0.12 0.04
CA THR A 101 7.88 0.21 1.37
C THR A 101 8.59 -1.07 1.79
N ASP A 102 8.09 -2.24 1.39
CA ASP A 102 8.73 -3.54 1.66
C ASP A 102 10.04 -3.65 0.87
N ALA A 103 10.02 -3.27 -0.41
CA ALA A 103 11.22 -3.20 -1.24
C ALA A 103 12.26 -2.21 -0.69
N LEU A 104 11.82 -1.01 -0.31
CA LEU A 104 12.69 0.01 0.30
C LEU A 104 13.27 -0.46 1.64
N SER A 105 12.48 -1.19 2.44
CA SER A 105 12.95 -1.73 3.73
C SER A 105 13.97 -2.86 3.59
N GLY A 106 13.98 -3.53 2.44
CA GLY A 106 14.94 -4.60 2.13
C GLY A 106 16.23 -4.10 1.48
N GLU A 107 16.32 -2.82 1.13
CA GLU A 107 17.48 -2.24 0.46
C GLU A 107 18.62 -1.99 1.46
N ASN A 108 19.86 -2.31 1.06
CA ASN A 108 21.02 -2.20 1.96
C ASN A 108 21.51 -0.75 2.09
N HIS A 109 21.20 0.09 1.09
CA HIS A 109 21.72 1.44 0.97
C HIS A 109 20.61 2.43 0.63
N VAL A 110 19.73 2.70 1.60
CA VAL A 110 18.73 3.78 1.49
C VAL A 110 19.36 5.09 1.96
N ASN A 111 19.58 6.00 1.02
CA ASN A 111 20.11 7.34 1.29
C ASN A 111 19.01 8.40 1.28
N ILE A 112 19.21 9.49 2.02
CA ILE A 112 18.26 10.60 2.07
C ILE A 112 18.07 11.29 0.70
N SER A 113 19.09 11.23 -0.16
CA SER A 113 19.06 11.67 -1.56
C SER A 113 18.02 10.94 -2.43
N MET A 114 17.56 9.75 -2.01
CA MET A 114 16.53 9.00 -2.73
C MET A 114 15.12 9.53 -2.46
N MET A 115 14.91 10.31 -1.39
CA MET A 115 13.59 10.74 -0.97
C MET A 115 12.89 11.57 -2.07
N MET A 116 13.62 12.46 -2.73
CA MET A 116 13.09 13.28 -3.82
C MET A 116 12.65 12.46 -5.03
N PRO A 117 13.51 11.60 -5.60
CA PRO A 117 13.11 10.64 -6.63
C PRO A 117 11.89 9.79 -6.23
N VAL A 118 11.82 9.36 -4.97
CA VAL A 118 10.72 8.55 -4.45
C VAL A 118 9.42 9.34 -4.40
N LEU A 119 9.44 10.57 -3.89
CA LEU A 119 8.25 11.42 -3.86
C LEU A 119 7.73 11.69 -5.27
N GLN A 120 8.63 11.94 -6.22
CA GLN A 120 8.23 12.11 -7.62
C GLN A 120 7.63 10.82 -8.20
N LEU A 121 8.29 9.67 -8.02
CA LEU A 121 7.78 8.38 -8.50
C LEU A 121 6.39 8.05 -7.92
N LEU A 122 6.15 8.40 -6.66
CA LEU A 122 4.85 8.24 -6.03
C LEU A 122 3.78 9.10 -6.70
N ASN A 123 4.09 10.37 -6.99
CA ASN A 123 3.17 11.30 -7.65
C ASN A 123 2.88 10.93 -9.10
N ASP A 124 3.93 10.61 -9.87
CA ASP A 124 3.87 10.51 -11.33
C ASP A 124 3.39 9.13 -11.81
N ASP A 125 3.58 8.06 -11.01
CA ASP A 125 3.28 6.69 -11.42
C ASP A 125 2.52 5.88 -10.35
N ILE A 126 3.15 5.61 -9.20
CA ILE A 126 2.65 4.60 -8.24
C ILE A 126 1.25 4.96 -7.72
N LEU A 127 1.03 6.24 -7.38
CA LEU A 127 -0.24 6.76 -6.85
C LEU A 127 -0.96 7.67 -7.84
N ALA A 128 -0.47 7.77 -9.07
CA ALA A 128 -1.21 8.43 -10.14
C ALA A 128 -2.56 7.69 -10.36
N PRO A 129 -3.64 8.43 -10.65
CA PRO A 129 -4.90 7.82 -11.07
C PRO A 129 -4.71 7.00 -12.34
N LYS A 130 -5.17 5.75 -12.32
CA LYS A 130 -5.13 4.83 -13.48
C LYS A 130 -6.52 4.73 -14.13
N PRO A 131 -6.62 4.40 -15.43
CA PRO A 131 -7.90 4.34 -16.14
C PRO A 131 -8.90 3.35 -15.54
N ASP A 132 -8.42 2.32 -14.86
CA ASP A 132 -9.20 1.26 -14.21
C ASP A 132 -9.50 1.53 -12.72
N ASP A 133 -9.01 2.65 -12.18
CA ASP A 133 -9.28 3.03 -10.79
C ASP A 133 -10.73 3.47 -10.61
N VAL A 134 -11.38 2.92 -9.59
CA VAL A 134 -12.69 3.40 -9.14
C VAL A 134 -12.54 4.67 -8.31
N ALA A 135 -13.61 5.46 -8.20
CA ALA A 135 -13.61 6.74 -7.48
C ALA A 135 -13.01 6.66 -6.06
N LEU A 136 -13.28 5.58 -5.31
CA LEU A 136 -12.72 5.38 -3.98
C LEU A 136 -11.20 5.13 -4.01
N THR A 137 -10.69 4.40 -5.00
CA THR A 137 -9.25 4.16 -5.17
C THR A 137 -8.52 5.46 -5.47
N ILE A 138 -9.08 6.28 -6.36
CA ILE A 138 -8.56 7.62 -6.69
C ILE A 138 -8.54 8.49 -5.43
N GLU A 139 -9.66 8.55 -4.68
CA GLU A 139 -9.75 9.34 -3.46
C GLU A 139 -8.69 8.96 -2.41
N ILE A 140 -8.47 7.65 -2.22
CA ILE A 140 -7.44 7.16 -1.29
C ILE A 140 -6.05 7.56 -1.78
N LYS A 141 -5.73 7.31 -3.06
CA LYS A 141 -4.44 7.68 -3.66
C LYS A 141 -4.16 9.17 -3.51
N SER A 142 -5.13 10.02 -3.86
CA SER A 142 -5.02 11.48 -3.74
C SER A 142 -4.82 11.92 -2.28
N LYS A 143 -5.54 11.33 -1.32
CA LYS A 143 -5.34 11.64 0.11
C LYS A 143 -3.93 11.31 0.59
N ILE A 144 -3.39 10.19 0.12
CA ILE A 144 -2.02 9.79 0.47
C ILE A 144 -1.01 10.74 -0.16
N LEU A 145 -1.16 11.08 -1.44
CA LEU A 145 -0.30 12.02 -2.13
C LEU A 145 -0.32 13.40 -1.47
N ASN A 146 -1.50 13.92 -1.17
CA ASN A 146 -1.63 15.21 -0.48
C ASN A 146 -0.92 15.18 0.87
N TYR A 147 -1.10 14.12 1.66
CA TYR A 147 -0.39 13.99 2.94
C TYR A 147 1.15 13.98 2.77
N LEU A 148 1.66 13.25 1.78
CA LEU A 148 3.10 13.18 1.52
C LEU A 148 3.63 14.51 1.02
N ASN A 149 2.96 15.12 0.05
CA ASN A 149 3.36 16.42 -0.48
C ASN A 149 3.30 17.47 0.63
N ASP A 150 2.21 17.61 1.37
CA ASP A 150 2.12 18.56 2.50
C ASP A 150 3.24 18.34 3.53
N LYS A 151 3.59 17.09 3.81
CA LYS A 151 4.67 16.74 4.76
C LYS A 151 6.08 17.12 4.26
N TYR A 152 6.31 17.13 2.96
CA TYR A 152 7.63 17.34 2.35
C TYR A 152 7.73 18.62 1.49
N SER A 153 6.66 19.40 1.34
CA SER A 153 6.57 20.59 0.48
C SER A 153 6.72 21.92 1.21
N ASP A 154 6.82 21.94 2.55
CA ASP A 154 6.83 23.21 3.30
C ASP A 154 7.98 24.13 2.83
N GLU A 155 7.65 25.23 2.14
CA GLU A 155 8.55 26.34 1.70
C GLU A 155 9.34 26.94 2.88
N LYS A 156 8.87 26.72 4.12
CA LYS A 156 9.52 27.19 5.36
C LYS A 156 10.26 26.09 6.12
N SER A 157 10.20 24.83 5.69
CA SER A 157 10.88 23.75 6.41
C SER A 157 12.28 23.52 5.84
N THR A 158 13.26 23.53 6.74
CA THR A 158 14.63 23.06 6.49
C THR A 158 14.65 21.68 5.80
N THR A 159 13.60 20.86 6.01
CA THR A 159 13.48 19.53 5.42
C THR A 159 13.53 19.55 3.91
N ARG A 160 12.75 20.40 3.23
CA ARG A 160 12.69 20.37 1.77
C ARG A 160 14.04 20.76 1.14
N SER A 161 14.60 21.87 1.61
CA SER A 161 15.94 22.32 1.20
C SER A 161 17.02 21.25 1.45
N LEU A 162 17.00 20.56 2.59
CA LEU A 162 17.95 19.47 2.86
C LEU A 162 17.78 18.28 1.90
N LEU A 163 16.54 17.94 1.53
CA LEU A 163 16.28 16.88 0.56
C LEU A 163 16.77 17.26 -0.83
N ASP A 164 16.55 18.50 -1.26
CA ASP A 164 17.02 19.01 -2.56
C ASP A 164 18.56 19.04 -2.62
N ILE A 165 19.23 19.55 -1.56
CA ILE A 165 20.69 19.53 -1.43
C ILE A 165 21.22 18.09 -1.47
N ALA A 166 20.66 17.19 -0.67
CA ALA A 166 21.14 15.81 -0.61
C ALA A 166 20.97 15.08 -1.95
N SER A 167 19.85 15.32 -2.64
CA SER A 167 19.58 14.74 -3.96
C SER A 167 20.52 15.30 -5.02
N PHE A 168 20.83 16.60 -4.94
CA PHE A 168 21.78 17.26 -5.83
C PHE A 168 23.21 16.76 -5.65
N LEU A 169 23.65 16.61 -4.40
CA LEU A 169 25.01 16.13 -4.07
C LEU A 169 25.20 14.64 -4.41
N ASP A 170 24.13 13.86 -4.51
CA ASP A 170 24.23 12.45 -4.87
C ASP A 170 24.54 12.27 -6.37
N PRO A 171 25.67 11.64 -6.73
CA PRO A 171 26.07 11.45 -8.13
C PRO A 171 25.07 10.67 -8.98
N TRP A 172 24.19 9.86 -8.38
CA TRP A 172 23.18 9.08 -9.09
C TRP A 172 22.00 9.93 -9.57
N PHE A 173 21.67 10.99 -8.83
CA PHE A 173 20.48 11.81 -9.06
C PHE A 173 20.83 13.19 -9.62
N LYS A 174 21.85 13.86 -9.08
CA LYS A 174 22.31 15.19 -9.52
C LYS A 174 21.15 16.18 -9.67
N ASN A 175 21.07 16.85 -10.81
CA ASN A 175 20.06 17.86 -11.13
C ASN A 175 18.72 17.27 -11.64
N LYS A 176 18.54 15.95 -11.68
CA LYS A 176 17.35 15.34 -12.31
C LYS A 176 16.05 15.57 -11.55
N PHE A 177 16.13 15.99 -10.28
CA PHE A 177 14.96 16.09 -9.38
C PHE A 177 14.74 17.50 -8.83
N LEU A 178 15.44 18.47 -9.40
CA LEU A 178 15.32 19.89 -9.11
C LEU A 178 14.39 20.51 -10.17
N TYR A 179 13.23 21.01 -9.75
CA TYR A 179 12.16 21.49 -10.63
C TYR A 179 11.64 22.90 -10.28
N SER A 180 12.22 23.57 -9.29
CA SER A 180 11.79 24.91 -8.84
C SER A 180 12.83 26.00 -9.11
N ALA A 181 12.38 27.25 -9.20
CA ALA A 181 13.26 28.43 -9.30
C ALA A 181 14.15 28.62 -8.05
N GLU A 182 13.73 28.08 -6.90
CA GLU A 182 14.52 28.04 -5.67
C GLU A 182 15.65 27.00 -5.78
N ASP A 183 15.48 25.98 -6.61
CA ASP A 183 16.49 24.94 -6.83
C ASP A 183 17.68 25.47 -7.65
N GLU A 184 17.47 26.41 -8.57
CA GLU A 184 18.55 27.13 -9.26
C GLU A 184 19.36 27.98 -8.28
N SER A 185 18.70 28.66 -7.34
CA SER A 185 19.38 29.42 -6.28
C SER A 185 20.17 28.51 -5.34
N THR A 186 19.64 27.31 -5.07
CA THR A 186 20.30 26.28 -4.25
C THR A 186 21.51 25.69 -4.98
N GLN A 187 21.41 25.43 -6.30
CA GLN A 187 22.55 25.00 -7.12
C GLN A 187 23.69 26.04 -7.14
N ILE A 188 23.35 27.32 -7.30
CA ILE A 188 24.33 28.41 -7.29
C ILE A 188 25.02 28.49 -5.92
N LYS A 189 24.25 28.36 -4.83
CA LYS A 189 24.79 28.39 -3.46
C LYS A 189 25.71 27.21 -3.16
N ILE A 190 25.28 25.99 -3.46
CA ILE A 190 26.09 24.77 -3.25
C ILE A 190 27.37 24.82 -4.11
N SER A 191 27.26 25.24 -5.37
CA SER A 191 28.42 25.33 -6.26
C SER A 191 29.41 26.41 -5.81
N GLY A 192 28.93 27.48 -5.18
CA GLY A 192 29.79 28.50 -4.56
C GLY A 192 30.54 27.99 -3.32
N GLU A 193 29.86 27.25 -2.43
CA GLU A 193 30.46 26.70 -1.20
C GLU A 193 31.43 25.53 -1.47
N LEU A 194 31.32 24.82 -2.60
CA LEU A 194 32.23 23.73 -2.98
C LEU A 194 33.53 24.18 -3.67
N ILE A 195 33.63 25.47 -4.04
CA ILE A 195 34.80 26.04 -4.75
C ILE A 195 35.73 26.81 -3.79
N GLU A 196 35.30 27.09 -2.55
CA GLU A 196 36.16 27.52 -1.43
C GLU A 196 36.79 26.34 -0.67
#